data_AF-A0A7J4K9U6-F1
#
_entry.id   AF-A0A7J4K9U6-F1
#
_cell.length_a   1.000
_cell.length_b   1.000
_cell.length_c   1.000
_cell.angle_alpha   90.00
_cell.angle_beta   90.00
_cell.angle_gamma   90.00
#
_symmetry.space_group_name_H-M   'P 1'
#
loop_
_entity.id
_entity.type
_entity.pdbx_description
1 polymer ?
#
loop_
_entity_poly.entity_id
_entity_poly.type
_entity_poly.pdbx_seq_one_letter_code
_entity_poly.pdbx_strand_id
1 'polypeptide(L)'
;MDFERLGAFYMGKEYDLTERRLLDRLVMYDSRDLTTHAVCIGMTRSGKTGLCISLLEEAAIDGIPAIIIDPKGDIANLLLCFPDLAAADFLPWINPDDARRKGLSPDAFAAEQAAAWRAGLASWGQDGARIRMLRDAADITIYTPGSDAGI
;
A
#
# COMPACT_ATOMS: atom_id res chain seq x y z
N MET A 1 8.92 -12.88 -8.29
CA MET A 1 9.62 -13.26 -7.05
C MET A 1 8.64 -14.08 -6.23
N ASP A 2 9.13 -15.01 -5.43
CA ASP A 2 8.26 -15.79 -4.54
C ASP A 2 8.15 -15.06 -3.19
N PHE A 3 7.10 -14.25 -3.05
CA PHE A 3 6.83 -13.47 -1.84
C PHE A 3 5.95 -14.24 -0.85
N GLU A 4 4.95 -14.96 -1.37
CA GLU A 4 3.83 -15.42 -0.58
C GLU A 4 4.19 -16.67 0.21
N ARG A 5 4.33 -16.50 1.51
CA ARG A 5 4.67 -17.56 2.45
C ARG A 5 3.83 -17.39 3.70
N LEU A 6 2.89 -18.31 3.91
CA LEU A 6 1.99 -18.27 5.06
C LEU A 6 2.78 -18.10 6.37
N GLY A 7 2.47 -17.06 7.12
CA GLY A 7 3.14 -16.74 8.38
C GLY A 7 4.44 -15.93 8.25
N ALA A 8 4.80 -15.48 7.03
CA ALA A 8 5.97 -14.66 6.78
C ALA A 8 5.62 -13.46 5.88
N PHE A 9 5.50 -12.29 6.49
CA PHE A 9 5.11 -11.05 5.82
C PHE A 9 6.27 -10.47 5.02
N TYR A 10 6.01 -10.11 3.76
CA TYR A 10 6.97 -9.41 2.93
C TYR A 10 7.05 -7.92 3.30
N MET A 11 8.20 -7.50 3.85
CA MET A 11 8.42 -6.12 4.32
C MET A 11 9.37 -5.31 3.44
N GLY A 12 9.65 -5.78 2.22
CA GLY A 12 10.54 -5.11 1.26
C GLY A 12 11.84 -5.86 1.04
N LYS A 13 12.93 -5.12 0.85
CA LYS A 13 14.25 -5.65 0.47
C LYS A 13 15.31 -5.11 1.40
N GLU A 14 16.36 -5.89 1.62
CA GLU A 14 17.51 -5.43 2.40
C GLU A 14 18.16 -4.22 1.73
N TYR A 15 18.65 -3.30 2.56
CA TYR A 15 19.34 -2.09 2.12
C TYR A 15 20.76 -2.08 2.67
N ASP A 16 21.75 -1.97 1.78
CA ASP A 16 23.14 -1.84 2.16
C ASP A 16 23.45 -0.37 2.50
N LEU A 17 23.81 -0.11 3.76
CA LEU A 17 24.11 1.24 4.25
C LEU A 17 25.46 1.76 3.76
N THR A 18 26.42 0.87 3.50
CA THR A 18 27.76 1.23 3.03
C THR A 18 27.73 1.56 1.55
N GLU A 19 27.12 0.69 0.75
CA GLU A 19 26.99 0.86 -0.70
C GLU A 19 25.80 1.75 -1.09
N ARG A 20 24.94 2.08 -0.12
CA ARG A 20 23.75 2.93 -0.29
C ARG A 20 22.80 2.44 -1.38
N ARG A 21 22.60 1.12 -1.46
CA ARG A 21 21.75 0.50 -2.48
C ARG A 21 20.85 -0.57 -1.90
N LEU A 22 19.72 -0.78 -2.58
CA LEU A 22 18.87 -1.94 -2.34
C LEU A 22 19.57 -3.21 -2.83
N LEU A 23 19.36 -4.29 -2.09
CA LEU A 23 19.80 -5.64 -2.43
C LEU A 23 18.60 -6.45 -2.91
N ASP A 24 18.84 -7.54 -3.63
CA ASP A 24 17.75 -8.41 -4.11
C ASP A 24 17.23 -9.39 -3.04
N ARG A 25 17.77 -9.33 -1.81
CA ARG A 25 17.31 -10.15 -0.68
C ARG A 25 16.04 -9.56 -0.08
N LEU A 26 15.00 -10.38 0.02
CA LEU A 26 13.71 -9.99 0.60
C LEU A 26 13.82 -9.93 2.13
N VAL A 27 13.14 -8.94 2.72
CA VAL A 27 12.91 -8.89 4.16
C VAL A 27 11.60 -9.61 4.43
N MET A 28 11.69 -10.81 4.98
CA MET A 28 10.53 -11.61 5.40
C MET A 28 10.41 -11.55 6.92
N TYR A 29 9.28 -11.09 7.43
CA TYR A 29 9.01 -10.90 8.85
C TYR A 29 8.10 -12.01 9.38
N ASP A 30 8.47 -12.65 10.48
CA ASP A 30 7.69 -13.73 11.08
C ASP A 30 6.44 -13.16 11.76
N SER A 31 5.25 -13.46 11.22
CA SER A 31 4.01 -12.86 11.71
C SER A 31 3.65 -13.31 13.14
N ARG A 32 4.25 -14.41 13.62
CA ARG A 32 4.05 -14.89 15.00
C ARG A 32 4.62 -13.92 16.03
N ASP A 33 5.55 -13.06 15.65
CA ASP A 33 6.07 -12.02 16.55
C ASP A 33 4.99 -10.97 16.88
N LEU A 34 3.91 -10.86 16.07
CA LEU A 34 2.80 -9.93 16.30
C LEU A 34 1.73 -10.45 17.26
N THR A 35 1.85 -11.68 17.80
CA THR A 35 0.84 -12.24 18.70
C THR A 35 0.94 -11.74 20.14
N THR A 36 1.99 -10.98 20.47
CA THR A 36 2.11 -10.33 21.77
C THR A 36 1.65 -8.89 21.64
N HIS A 37 2.53 -7.96 21.26
CA HIS A 37 2.21 -6.56 20.94
C HIS A 37 3.33 -5.97 20.06
N ALA A 38 2.99 -5.01 19.20
CA ALA A 38 3.97 -4.25 18.41
C ALA A 38 3.79 -2.73 18.61
N VAL A 39 4.87 -1.98 18.46
CA VAL A 39 4.85 -0.51 18.49
C VAL A 39 5.67 0.07 17.34
N CYS A 40 5.07 0.98 16.57
CA CYS A 40 5.74 1.69 15.48
C CYS A 40 6.02 3.14 15.89
N ILE A 41 7.29 3.48 16.13
CA ILE A 41 7.72 4.81 16.60
C ILE A 41 8.51 5.53 15.50
N GLY A 42 8.31 6.84 15.37
CA GLY A 42 9.01 7.67 14.39
C GLY A 42 8.37 9.04 14.21
N MET A 43 9.11 9.98 13.61
CA MET A 43 8.63 11.34 13.33
C MET A 43 7.63 11.37 12.16
N THR A 44 6.90 12.47 11.96
CA THR A 44 6.07 12.65 10.76
C THR A 44 6.90 12.44 9.49
N ARG A 45 6.32 11.81 8.46
CA ARG A 45 7.00 11.44 7.21
C ARG A 45 8.14 10.40 7.35
N SER A 46 8.32 9.77 8.52
CA SER A 46 9.31 8.69 8.69
C SER A 46 8.91 7.33 8.10
N GLY A 47 7.75 7.24 7.44
CA GLY A 47 7.25 5.98 6.87
C GLY A 47 6.37 5.12 7.79
N LYS A 48 6.00 5.57 9.00
CA LYS A 48 5.14 4.79 9.92
C LYS A 48 3.85 4.29 9.28
N THR A 49 3.10 5.18 8.62
CA THR A 49 1.84 4.81 7.97
C THR A 49 2.07 3.77 6.88
N GLY A 50 3.13 3.93 6.07
CA GLY A 50 3.50 2.95 5.05
C GLY A 50 3.83 1.59 5.65
N LEU A 51 4.57 1.55 6.76
CA LEU A 51 4.86 0.32 7.49
C LEU A 51 3.57 -0.36 7.99
N CYS A 52 2.63 0.40 8.57
CA CYS A 52 1.35 -0.15 9.00
C CYS A 52 0.53 -0.68 7.83
N ILE A 53 0.50 0.04 6.70
CA ILE A 53 -0.19 -0.39 5.48
C ILE A 53 0.40 -1.71 4.99
N SER A 54 1.73 -1.82 4.85
CA SER A 54 2.36 -3.08 4.41
C SER A 54 2.06 -4.24 5.36
N LEU A 55 2.09 -4.03 6.68
CA LEU A 55 1.71 -5.07 7.63
C LEU A 55 0.25 -5.52 7.46
N LEU A 56 -0.67 -4.58 7.21
CA LEU A 56 -2.09 -4.87 7.00
C LEU A 56 -2.34 -5.58 5.67
N GLU A 57 -1.64 -5.20 4.60
CA GLU A 57 -1.74 -5.85 3.29
C GLU A 57 -1.28 -7.32 3.37
N GLU A 58 -0.14 -7.58 4.02
CA GLU A 58 0.39 -8.94 4.20
C GLU A 58 -0.50 -9.78 5.12
N ALA A 59 -1.01 -9.18 6.22
CA ALA A 59 -1.96 -9.85 7.09
C ALA A 59 -3.26 -10.22 6.35
N ALA A 60 -3.77 -9.32 5.50
CA ALA A 60 -4.97 -9.57 4.70
C ALA A 60 -4.75 -10.71 3.70
N ILE A 61 -3.61 -10.73 2.98
CA ILE A 61 -3.26 -11.82 2.05
C ILE A 61 -3.18 -13.18 2.77
N ASP A 62 -2.67 -13.21 4.00
CA ASP A 62 -2.63 -14.41 4.86
C ASP A 62 -3.99 -14.76 5.51
N GLY A 63 -5.05 -14.01 5.23
CA GLY A 63 -6.39 -14.24 5.77
C GLY A 63 -6.55 -13.88 7.25
N ILE A 64 -5.68 -13.01 7.77
CA ILE A 64 -5.73 -12.55 9.16
C ILE A 64 -6.64 -11.31 9.25
N PRO A 65 -7.75 -11.37 9.99
CA PRO A 65 -8.66 -10.24 10.12
C PRO A 65 -8.05 -9.12 10.98
N ALA A 66 -8.32 -7.88 10.62
CA ALA A 66 -7.86 -6.70 11.34
C ALA A 66 -8.99 -5.70 11.61
N ILE A 67 -8.96 -5.09 12.80
CA ILE A 67 -9.77 -3.91 13.14
C ILE A 67 -8.81 -2.76 13.36
N ILE A 68 -8.99 -1.66 12.62
CA ILE A 68 -8.12 -0.49 12.69
C ILE A 68 -8.90 0.68 13.27
N ILE A 69 -8.31 1.33 14.29
CA ILE A 69 -8.76 2.64 14.78
C ILE A 69 -7.83 3.69 14.18
N ASP A 70 -8.34 4.43 13.21
CA ASP A 70 -7.55 5.40 12.46
C ASP A 70 -8.09 6.83 12.65
N PRO A 71 -7.59 7.57 13.66
CA PRO A 71 -8.01 8.95 13.89
C PRO A 71 -7.49 9.93 12.82
N LYS A 72 -6.54 9.52 11.97
CA LYS A 72 -5.99 10.37 10.91
C LYS A 72 -6.70 10.18 9.57
N GLY A 73 -7.26 9.00 9.35
CA GLY A 73 -7.88 8.60 8.08
C GLY A 73 -6.88 8.18 7.00
N ASP A 74 -5.58 8.09 7.32
CA ASP A 74 -4.55 7.75 6.33
C ASP A 74 -4.56 6.25 5.95
N ILE A 75 -5.04 5.36 6.82
CA ILE A 75 -5.12 3.92 6.59
C ILE A 75 -6.26 3.58 5.63
N ALA A 76 -7.29 4.43 5.55
CA ALA A 76 -8.37 4.31 4.56
C ALA A 76 -7.87 4.28 3.11
N ASN A 77 -6.64 4.75 2.85
CA ASN A 77 -5.97 4.64 1.55
C ASN A 77 -5.79 3.19 1.08
N LEU A 78 -5.94 2.18 1.94
CA LEU A 78 -6.03 0.77 1.56
C LEU A 78 -7.18 0.47 0.58
N LEU A 79 -8.18 1.35 0.45
CA LEU A 79 -9.22 1.21 -0.57
C LEU A 79 -8.80 1.72 -1.95
N LEU A 80 -7.68 2.44 -2.06
CA LEU A 80 -7.15 2.95 -3.32
C LEU A 80 -6.30 1.88 -4.04
N CYS A 81 -6.85 0.68 -4.14
CA CYS A 81 -6.22 -0.48 -4.78
C CYS A 81 -6.81 -0.69 -6.17
N PHE A 82 -6.02 -0.43 -7.22
CA PHE A 82 -6.44 -0.53 -8.62
C PHE A 82 -5.72 -1.68 -9.34
N PRO A 83 -6.30 -2.89 -9.42
CA PRO A 83 -5.65 -4.05 -10.02
C PRO A 83 -5.27 -3.89 -11.50
N ASP A 84 -6.09 -3.16 -12.27
CA ASP A 84 -5.84 -2.95 -13.70
C ASP A 84 -4.84 -1.80 -13.96
N LEU A 85 -4.58 -1.01 -12.91
CA LEU A 85 -3.74 0.18 -12.93
C LEU A 85 -4.13 1.14 -14.08
N ALA A 86 -5.40 1.16 -14.51
CA ALA A 86 -5.82 1.92 -15.68
C ALA A 86 -5.86 3.42 -15.37
N ALA A 87 -5.57 4.28 -16.33
CA ALA A 87 -5.61 5.74 -16.11
C ALA A 87 -6.97 6.21 -15.56
N ALA A 88 -8.06 5.58 -16.01
CA ALA A 88 -9.41 5.85 -15.54
C ALA A 88 -9.61 5.55 -14.04
N ASP A 89 -8.86 4.61 -13.46
CA ASP A 89 -8.92 4.30 -12.03
C ASP A 89 -8.32 5.44 -11.20
N PHE A 90 -7.30 6.13 -11.72
CA PHE A 90 -6.61 7.24 -11.04
C PHE A 90 -7.33 8.58 -11.25
N LEU A 91 -8.01 8.76 -12.37
CA LEU A 91 -8.61 10.04 -12.78
C LEU A 91 -9.52 10.68 -11.70
N PRO A 92 -10.36 9.95 -10.94
CA PRO A 92 -11.18 10.55 -9.89
C PRO A 92 -10.36 11.07 -8.69
N TRP A 93 -9.14 10.57 -8.52
CA TRP A 93 -8.32 10.78 -7.32
C TRP A 93 -7.13 11.71 -7.55
N ILE A 94 -6.85 12.09 -8.80
CA ILE A 94 -5.81 13.07 -9.07
C ILE A 94 -6.21 14.44 -8.53
N ASN A 95 -5.20 15.24 -8.19
CA ASN A 95 -5.40 16.66 -7.93
C ASN A 95 -5.35 17.45 -9.26
N PRO A 96 -6.44 18.11 -9.70
CA PRO A 96 -6.44 18.89 -10.93
C PRO A 96 -5.41 20.03 -10.92
N ASP A 97 -5.07 20.57 -9.75
CA ASP A 97 -4.11 21.66 -9.63
C ASP A 97 -2.69 21.18 -9.94
N ASP A 98 -2.35 19.95 -9.58
CA ASP A 98 -1.05 19.36 -9.90
C ASP A 98 -0.92 19.05 -11.40
N ALA A 99 -2.01 18.60 -12.03
CA ALA A 99 -2.08 18.48 -13.49
C ALA A 99 -1.84 19.84 -14.17
N ARG A 100 -2.52 20.90 -13.71
CA ARG A 100 -2.34 22.28 -14.24
C ARG A 100 -0.91 22.79 -14.07
N ARG A 101 -0.29 22.59 -12.89
CA ARG A 101 1.11 23.01 -12.63
C ARG A 101 2.11 22.34 -13.55
N LYS A 102 1.84 21.10 -13.97
CA LYS A 102 2.66 20.36 -14.94
C LYS A 102 2.29 20.67 -16.40
N GLY A 103 1.28 21.49 -16.66
CA GLY A 103 0.81 21.80 -18.01
C GLY A 103 0.09 20.62 -18.69
N LEU A 104 -0.45 19.68 -17.92
CA LEU A 104 -1.10 18.47 -18.41
C LEU A 104 -2.63 18.56 -18.28
N SER A 105 -3.35 17.88 -19.17
CA SER A 105 -4.77 17.62 -18.95
C SER A 105 -4.98 16.62 -17.79
N PRO A 106 -6.15 16.60 -17.14
CA PRO A 106 -6.49 15.60 -16.13
C PRO A 106 -6.26 14.16 -16.61
N ASP A 107 -6.71 13.81 -17.82
CA ASP A 107 -6.52 12.49 -18.41
C ASP A 107 -5.04 12.13 -18.62
N ALA A 108 -4.25 13.07 -19.14
CA ALA A 108 -2.82 12.87 -19.34
C ALA A 108 -2.09 12.68 -18.00
N PHE A 109 -2.45 13.48 -16.98
CA PHE A 109 -1.88 13.35 -15.66
C PHE A 109 -2.27 12.01 -15.00
N ALA A 110 -3.53 11.58 -15.11
CA ALA A 110 -3.96 10.27 -14.62
C ALA A 110 -3.20 9.12 -15.29
N ALA A 111 -2.93 9.22 -16.60
CA ALA A 111 -2.11 8.25 -17.32
C ALA A 111 -0.65 8.24 -16.84
N GLU A 112 -0.06 9.41 -16.55
CA GLU A 112 1.26 9.49 -15.92
C GLU A 112 1.28 8.82 -14.54
N GLN A 113 0.27 9.06 -13.70
CA GLN A 113 0.18 8.46 -12.36
C GLN A 113 0.07 6.93 -12.44
N ALA A 114 -0.77 6.43 -13.35
CA ALA A 114 -0.91 5.01 -13.63
C ALA A 114 0.41 4.37 -14.10
N ALA A 115 1.15 5.04 -14.98
CA ALA A 115 2.45 4.56 -15.45
C ALA A 115 3.50 4.56 -14.31
N ALA A 116 3.53 5.61 -13.49
CA ALA A 116 4.42 5.71 -12.34
C ALA A 116 4.17 4.59 -11.33
N TRP A 117 2.91 4.27 -11.03
CA TRP A 117 2.53 3.15 -10.16
C TRP A 117 2.97 1.81 -10.73
N ARG A 118 2.69 1.53 -12.01
CA ARG A 118 3.16 0.31 -12.69
C ARG A 118 4.67 0.14 -12.59
N ALA A 119 5.44 1.19 -12.89
CA ALA A 119 6.88 1.16 -12.83
C ALA A 119 7.40 0.97 -11.39
N GLY A 120 6.79 1.65 -10.43
CA GLY A 120 7.10 1.52 -9.00
C GLY A 120 6.91 0.08 -8.52
N LEU A 121 5.73 -0.50 -8.73
CA LEU A 121 5.44 -1.89 -8.38
C LEU A 121 6.40 -2.88 -9.05
N ALA A 122 6.64 -2.71 -10.35
CA ALA A 122 7.55 -3.57 -11.10
C ALA A 122 8.99 -3.54 -10.55
N SER A 123 9.45 -2.38 -10.05
CA SER A 123 10.78 -2.28 -9.41
C SER A 123 10.91 -3.10 -8.12
N TRP A 124 9.79 -3.40 -7.46
CA TRP A 124 9.68 -4.30 -6.31
C TRP A 124 9.32 -5.74 -6.69
N GLY A 125 9.20 -6.03 -7.99
CA GLY A 125 8.80 -7.34 -8.51
C GLY A 125 7.31 -7.64 -8.34
N GLN A 126 6.49 -6.60 -8.15
CA GLN A 126 5.04 -6.68 -7.99
C GLN A 126 4.31 -6.12 -9.21
N ASP A 127 3.04 -6.47 -9.35
CA ASP A 127 2.16 -5.98 -10.40
C ASP A 127 0.69 -5.96 -9.93
N GLY A 128 -0.22 -5.68 -10.86
CA GLY A 128 -1.66 -5.65 -10.61
C GLY A 128 -2.25 -6.99 -10.14
N ALA A 129 -1.58 -8.12 -10.38
CA ALA A 129 -2.06 -9.42 -9.90
C ALA A 129 -1.97 -9.51 -8.37
N ARG A 130 -0.91 -8.96 -7.76
CA ARG A 130 -0.79 -8.90 -6.30
C ARG A 130 -1.84 -7.99 -5.65
N ILE A 131 -2.15 -6.86 -6.31
CA ILE A 131 -3.25 -5.97 -5.87
C ILE A 131 -4.60 -6.71 -5.94
N ARG A 132 -4.81 -7.51 -7.00
CA ARG A 132 -6.03 -8.32 -7.13
C ARG A 132 -6.14 -9.35 -6.02
N MET A 133 -5.05 -10.05 -5.73
CA MET A 133 -4.98 -11.02 -4.63
C MET A 133 -5.33 -10.37 -3.28
N LEU A 134 -4.79 -9.18 -2.98
CA LEU A 134 -5.16 -8.43 -1.78
C LEU A 134 -6.66 -8.13 -1.71
N ARG A 135 -7.24 -7.63 -2.81
CA ARG A 135 -8.67 -7.32 -2.88
C ARG A 135 -9.56 -8.55 -2.74
N ASP A 136 -9.12 -9.70 -3.25
CA ASP A 136 -9.86 -10.95 -3.17
C ASP A 136 -9.73 -11.62 -1.79
N ALA A 137 -8.66 -11.30 -1.04
CA ALA A 137 -8.38 -11.90 0.27
C ALA A 137 -9.14 -11.24 1.44
N ALA A 138 -9.51 -9.97 1.33
CA ALA A 138 -10.19 -9.25 2.41
C ALA A 138 -11.20 -8.20 1.93
N ASP A 139 -12.38 -8.21 2.55
CA ASP A 139 -13.33 -7.11 2.47
C ASP A 139 -12.88 -5.96 3.36
N ILE A 140 -12.64 -4.78 2.75
CA ILE A 140 -12.24 -3.58 3.48
C ILE A 140 -13.46 -2.68 3.64
N THR A 141 -13.84 -2.41 4.90
CA THR A 141 -15.02 -1.60 5.24
C THR A 141 -14.65 -0.45 6.16
N ILE A 142 -15.13 0.76 5.85
CA ILE A 142 -14.97 1.94 6.71
C ILE A 142 -16.27 2.20 7.49
N TYR A 143 -16.12 2.26 8.81
CA TYR A 143 -17.16 2.73 9.71
C TYR A 143 -16.82 4.13 10.20
N THR A 144 -17.77 5.06 10.11
CA THR A 144 -17.62 6.43 10.60
C THR A 144 -18.61 6.71 11.73
N PRO A 145 -18.28 6.42 13.00
CA PRO A 145 -19.20 6.65 14.11
C PRO A 145 -19.73 8.09 14.15
N GLY A 146 -21.05 8.25 14.11
CA GLY A 146 -21.71 9.56 14.12
C GLY A 146 -21.84 10.23 12.75
N SER A 147 -21.56 9.52 11.65
CA SER A 147 -21.74 10.00 10.28
C SER A 147 -22.14 8.84 9.36
N ASP A 148 -23.00 9.11 8.38
CA ASP A 148 -23.38 8.14 7.34
C ASP A 148 -22.48 8.24 6.09
N ALA A 149 -21.31 8.90 6.22
CA ALA A 149 -20.34 9.04 5.12
C ALA A 149 -19.58 7.74 4.80
N GLY A 150 -19.50 6.82 5.76
CA GLY A 150 -19.07 5.43 5.58
C GLY A 150 -20.26 4.48 5.44
N ILE A 151 -20.21 3.34 6.12
CA ILE A 151 -21.42 2.53 6.45
C ILE A 151 -22.14 3.12 7.65
#